data_AF-A0A9E0VXT3-F1
#
_entry.id   AF-A0A9E0VXT3-F1
#
_cell.length_a   1.000
_cell.length_b   1.000
_cell.length_c   1.000
_cell.angle_alpha   90.00
_cell.angle_beta   90.00
_cell.angle_gamma   90.00
#
_symmetry.space_group_name_H-M   'P 1'
#
loop_
_entity.id
_entity.type
_entity.pdbx_description
1 polymer ?
#
loop_
_entity_poly.entity_id
_entity_poly.type
_entity_poly.pdbx_seq_one_letter_code
_entity_poly.pdbx_strand_id
1 'polypeptide(L)'
;QGLLAAFGGPVAAPSANPSGRISPTTAAHVLAGLSGRIEAVIEGGACAVGVESTIVGLVGRPSLLRPGGVPVESIESLLDADLVRHSADDPLVAPGQMQSHYAPGAPVRLDARERRAGEVLLGFGPVDADLNLSPSGDLVEAAANLFGHLHALDSRGAPIAVSPIPETGLGRAINDRLRRAAAPRDESLPG
;
A
#
# COMPACT_ATOMS: atom_id res chain seq x y z
N GLN A 1 -19.21 -8.77 -2.74
CA GLN A 1 -19.77 -10.00 -3.33
C GLN A 1 -21.01 -9.74 -4.18
N GLY A 2 -21.95 -8.86 -3.76
CA GLY A 2 -23.17 -8.57 -4.53
C GLY A 2 -22.94 -8.17 -6.00
N LEU A 3 -21.94 -7.32 -6.28
CA LEU A 3 -21.58 -6.94 -7.66
C LEU A 3 -21.20 -8.15 -8.53
N LEU A 4 -20.31 -9.02 -8.04
CA LEU A 4 -19.82 -10.17 -8.80
C LEU A 4 -20.95 -11.18 -9.06
N ALA A 5 -21.81 -11.40 -8.07
CA ALA A 5 -22.97 -12.27 -8.20
C ALA A 5 -23.97 -11.73 -9.24
N ALA A 6 -24.22 -10.42 -9.25
CA ALA A 6 -25.09 -9.77 -10.23
C ALA A 6 -24.50 -9.77 -11.64
N PHE A 7 -23.18 -9.59 -11.77
CA PHE A 7 -22.48 -9.61 -13.06
C PHE A 7 -22.37 -11.03 -13.66
N GLY A 8 -22.21 -12.06 -12.82
CA GLY A 8 -22.21 -13.46 -13.23
C GLY A 8 -20.91 -13.93 -13.94
N GLY A 9 -19.84 -13.13 -13.90
CA GLY A 9 -18.57 -13.45 -14.56
C GLY A 9 -17.34 -12.92 -13.81
N PRO A 10 -16.13 -13.22 -14.31
CA PRO A 10 -14.88 -12.70 -13.73
C PRO A 10 -14.74 -11.20 -14.00
N VAL A 11 -14.23 -10.45 -13.02
CA VAL A 11 -13.95 -9.01 -13.13
C VAL A 11 -12.45 -8.78 -12.94
N ALA A 12 -11.80 -8.20 -13.96
CA ALA A 12 -10.45 -7.67 -13.82
C ALA A 12 -10.51 -6.29 -13.15
N ALA A 13 -9.93 -6.16 -11.95
CA ALA A 13 -9.96 -4.93 -11.18
C ALA A 13 -8.60 -4.67 -10.52
N PRO A 14 -7.71 -3.87 -11.14
CA PRO A 14 -6.56 -3.31 -10.42
C PRO A 14 -7.03 -2.27 -9.38
N SER A 15 -6.10 -1.68 -8.63
CA SER A 15 -6.42 -0.58 -7.72
C SER A 15 -7.00 0.62 -8.49
N ALA A 16 -8.06 1.22 -7.96
CA ALA A 16 -8.84 2.26 -8.65
C ALA A 16 -8.21 3.67 -8.52
N ASN A 17 -6.94 3.79 -8.89
CA ASN A 17 -6.17 5.04 -8.90
C ASN A 17 -5.46 5.25 -10.24
N PRO A 18 -5.09 6.49 -10.59
CA PRO A 18 -4.14 6.73 -11.67
C PRO A 18 -2.83 5.97 -11.42
N SER A 19 -2.21 5.48 -12.48
CA SER A 19 -0.99 4.67 -12.42
C SER A 19 0.09 5.36 -11.57
N GLY A 20 0.74 4.60 -10.70
CA GLY A 20 1.83 5.08 -9.83
C GLY A 20 1.40 5.90 -8.60
N ARG A 21 0.14 6.33 -8.50
CA ARG A 21 -0.37 7.12 -7.37
C ARG A 21 -0.75 6.25 -6.16
N ILE A 22 -0.97 6.90 -5.01
CA ILE A 22 -1.43 6.25 -3.77
C ILE A 22 -2.72 5.47 -4.04
N SER A 23 -2.77 4.22 -3.59
CA SER A 23 -3.96 3.37 -3.72
C SER A 23 -5.18 3.98 -2.99
N PRO A 24 -6.40 3.79 -3.50
CA PRO A 24 -7.59 4.30 -2.86
C PRO A 24 -8.12 3.32 -1.82
N THR A 25 -8.47 3.84 -0.64
CA THR A 25 -9.16 3.06 0.42
C THR A 25 -10.59 3.54 0.70
N THR A 26 -11.07 4.54 -0.02
CA THR A 26 -12.44 5.10 0.09
C THR A 26 -12.93 5.51 -1.30
N ALA A 27 -14.25 5.64 -1.49
CA ALA A 27 -14.79 6.16 -2.74
C ALA A 27 -14.34 7.60 -3.02
N ALA A 28 -14.15 8.41 -1.97
CA ALA A 28 -13.61 9.76 -2.10
C ALA A 28 -12.20 9.76 -2.73
N HIS A 29 -11.32 8.83 -2.34
CA HIS A 29 -10.01 8.67 -2.97
C HIS A 29 -10.14 8.29 -4.46
N VAL A 30 -11.08 7.40 -4.80
CA VAL A 30 -11.35 7.01 -6.19
C VAL A 30 -11.81 8.22 -7.00
N LEU A 31 -12.79 8.97 -6.51
CA LEU A 31 -13.34 10.14 -7.19
C LEU A 31 -12.29 11.25 -7.36
N ALA A 32 -11.43 11.47 -6.37
CA ALA A 32 -10.34 12.44 -6.47
C ALA A 32 -9.35 12.13 -7.62
N GLY A 33 -9.12 10.85 -7.92
CA GLY A 33 -8.19 10.43 -8.98
C GLY A 33 -8.83 10.15 -10.34
N LEU A 34 -10.08 9.67 -10.37
CA LEU A 34 -10.72 9.09 -11.57
C LEU A 34 -12.04 9.76 -11.96
N SER A 35 -12.50 10.82 -11.28
CA SER A 35 -13.71 11.53 -11.69
C SER A 35 -13.64 12.00 -13.14
N GLY A 36 -14.72 11.77 -13.90
CA GLY A 36 -14.80 12.04 -15.33
C GLY A 36 -14.04 11.05 -16.23
N ARG A 37 -13.39 10.01 -15.67
CA ARG A 37 -12.67 8.96 -16.40
C ARG A 37 -13.28 7.56 -16.27
N ILE A 38 -14.29 7.42 -15.41
CA ILE A 38 -14.98 6.16 -15.12
C ILE A 38 -16.49 6.40 -15.10
N GLU A 39 -17.26 5.38 -15.45
CA GLU A 39 -18.71 5.47 -15.57
C GLU A 39 -19.42 5.44 -14.21
N ALA A 40 -18.84 4.78 -13.20
CA ALA A 40 -19.47 4.61 -11.90
C ALA A 40 -18.45 4.36 -10.78
N VAL A 41 -18.88 4.67 -9.54
CA VAL A 41 -18.21 4.30 -8.29
C VAL A 41 -19.24 3.68 -7.36
N ILE A 42 -18.89 2.57 -6.72
CA ILE A 42 -19.72 1.93 -5.70
C ILE A 42 -19.19 2.36 -4.33
N GLU A 43 -20.02 3.06 -3.55
CA GLU A 43 -19.70 3.41 -2.17
C GLU A 43 -19.91 2.19 -1.26
N GLY A 44 -18.85 1.79 -0.58
CA GLY A 44 -18.81 0.60 0.28
C GLY A 44 -18.16 0.85 1.64
N GLY A 45 -17.90 2.11 1.98
CA GLY A 45 -17.13 2.51 3.15
C GLY A 45 -15.62 2.38 2.94
N ALA A 46 -14.87 2.58 4.02
CA ALA A 46 -13.42 2.44 4.01
C ALA A 46 -12.99 0.96 3.94
N CYS A 47 -11.92 0.68 3.19
CA CYS A 47 -11.31 -0.65 3.13
C CYS A 47 -10.79 -1.09 4.51
N ALA A 48 -11.30 -2.21 5.04
CA ALA A 48 -10.95 -2.68 6.39
C ALA A 48 -9.48 -3.07 6.57
N VAL A 49 -8.81 -3.59 5.54
CA VAL A 49 -7.40 -4.03 5.60
C VAL A 49 -6.42 -2.92 5.17
N GLY A 50 -6.87 -1.99 4.33
CA GLY A 50 -6.11 -0.83 3.87
C GLY A 50 -4.90 -1.09 2.96
N VAL A 51 -4.45 -2.34 2.79
CA VAL A 51 -3.41 -2.73 1.82
C VAL A 51 -3.92 -3.79 0.85
N GLU A 52 -3.27 -3.91 -0.32
CA GLU A 52 -3.68 -4.87 -1.36
C GLU A 52 -3.45 -6.33 -0.94
N SER A 53 -3.99 -7.26 -1.72
CA SER A 53 -3.82 -8.70 -1.51
C SER A 53 -2.36 -9.16 -1.56
N THR A 54 -2.07 -10.17 -0.74
CA THR A 54 -0.84 -10.97 -0.84
C THR A 54 -0.92 -11.83 -2.11
N ILE A 55 0.16 -11.86 -2.90
CA ILE A 55 0.25 -12.64 -4.14
C ILE A 55 1.31 -13.71 -3.96
N VAL A 56 0.92 -14.97 -4.18
CA VAL A 56 1.78 -16.15 -4.09
C VAL A 56 1.80 -16.87 -5.43
N GLY A 57 2.99 -17.14 -5.94
CA GLY A 57 3.21 -18.00 -7.10
C GLY A 57 3.22 -19.46 -6.65
N LEU A 58 2.47 -20.32 -7.34
CA LEU A 58 2.40 -21.76 -7.04
C LEU A 58 2.97 -22.62 -8.16
N VAL A 59 3.63 -22.01 -9.14
CA VAL A 59 4.32 -22.74 -10.21
C VAL A 59 5.68 -23.19 -9.68
N GLY A 60 5.86 -24.49 -9.47
CA GLY A 60 7.07 -25.04 -8.87
C GLY A 60 7.11 -24.84 -7.36
N ARG A 61 8.17 -24.22 -6.84
CA ARG A 61 8.26 -23.92 -5.40
C ARG A 61 7.40 -22.69 -5.10
N PRO A 62 6.52 -22.74 -4.09
CA PRO A 62 5.74 -21.58 -3.67
C PRO A 62 6.62 -20.36 -3.43
N SER A 63 6.24 -19.22 -4.01
CA SER A 63 7.01 -17.98 -3.91
C SER A 63 6.14 -16.79 -3.56
N LEU A 64 6.68 -15.88 -2.76
CA LEU A 64 6.02 -14.62 -2.44
C LEU A 64 6.29 -13.62 -3.57
N LEU A 65 5.25 -13.29 -4.33
CA LEU A 65 5.33 -12.31 -5.41
C LEU A 65 5.06 -10.89 -4.90
N ARG A 66 4.15 -10.75 -3.93
CA ARG A 66 3.84 -9.47 -3.30
C ARG A 66 3.31 -9.65 -1.88
N PRO A 67 3.89 -8.98 -0.86
CA PRO A 67 3.28 -8.93 0.47
C PRO A 67 2.01 -8.06 0.45
N GLY A 68 1.01 -8.45 1.24
CA GLY A 68 -0.27 -7.76 1.29
C GLY A 68 -1.06 -8.08 2.55
N GLY A 69 -2.38 -7.98 2.46
CA GLY A 69 -3.32 -8.07 3.58
C GLY A 69 -3.41 -9.41 4.31
N VAL A 70 -2.71 -10.45 3.82
CA VAL A 70 -2.57 -11.73 4.51
C VAL A 70 -1.11 -11.89 4.95
N PRO A 71 -0.84 -12.06 6.26
CA PRO A 71 0.51 -12.29 6.77
C PRO A 71 1.16 -13.49 6.08
N VAL A 72 2.44 -13.32 5.74
CA VAL A 72 3.19 -14.35 5.01
C VAL A 72 3.37 -15.59 5.86
N GLU A 73 3.58 -15.39 7.16
CA GLU A 73 3.73 -16.43 8.17
C GLU A 73 2.47 -17.31 8.26
N SER A 74 1.28 -16.74 8.05
CA SER A 74 0.02 -17.51 8.00
C SER A 74 -0.07 -18.39 6.76
N ILE A 75 0.48 -17.95 5.64
CA ILE A 75 0.52 -18.73 4.39
C ILE A 75 1.54 -19.86 4.51
N GLU A 76 2.75 -19.55 5.00
CA GLU A 76 3.82 -20.53 5.20
C GLU A 76 3.40 -21.64 6.16
N SER A 77 2.71 -21.28 7.25
CA SER A 77 2.13 -22.26 8.19
C SER A 77 1.04 -23.13 7.55
N LEU A 78 0.25 -22.62 6.60
CA LEU A 78 -0.80 -23.40 5.93
C LEU A 78 -0.21 -24.35 4.90
N LEU A 79 0.85 -23.92 4.21
CA LEU A 79 1.53 -24.71 3.18
C LEU A 79 2.52 -25.73 3.76
N ASP A 80 2.86 -25.61 5.05
CA ASP A 80 3.97 -26.34 5.69
C ASP A 80 5.28 -26.18 4.90
N ALA A 81 5.52 -24.96 4.39
CA ALA A 81 6.65 -24.65 3.54
C ALA A 81 6.95 -23.15 3.54
N ASP A 82 8.25 -22.80 3.51
CA ASP A 82 8.69 -21.42 3.32
C ASP A 82 8.46 -20.95 1.89
N LEU A 83 7.93 -19.73 1.75
CA LEU A 83 7.78 -19.11 0.44
C LEU A 83 9.11 -18.52 -0.03
N VAL A 84 9.55 -18.93 -1.22
CA VAL A 84 10.71 -18.33 -1.90
C VAL A 84 10.50 -16.82 -2.05
N ARG A 85 11.47 -16.02 -1.63
CA ARG A 85 11.46 -14.56 -1.79
C ARG A 85 12.23 -14.21 -3.05
N HIS A 86 11.62 -13.41 -3.92
CA HIS A 86 12.25 -12.90 -5.14
C HIS A 86 13.08 -11.64 -4.84
N SER A 87 14.19 -11.49 -5.55
CA SER A 87 15.05 -10.30 -5.48
C SER A 87 14.48 -9.16 -6.32
N ALA A 88 14.90 -7.92 -6.07
CA ALA A 88 14.44 -6.75 -6.83
C ALA A 88 14.80 -6.81 -8.33
N ASP A 89 15.75 -7.66 -8.71
CA ASP A 89 16.22 -7.88 -10.09
C ASP A 89 15.41 -8.94 -10.86
N ASP A 90 14.46 -9.63 -10.20
CA ASP A 90 13.63 -10.65 -10.84
C ASP A 90 12.56 -10.00 -11.76
N PRO A 91 12.15 -10.68 -12.86
CA PRO A 91 11.12 -10.16 -13.76
C PRO A 91 9.81 -9.82 -13.04
N LEU A 92 9.20 -8.71 -13.44
CA LEU A 92 7.90 -8.29 -12.91
C LEU A 92 6.80 -9.27 -13.39
N VAL A 93 6.33 -10.13 -12.49
CA VAL A 93 5.31 -11.15 -12.76
C VAL A 93 3.99 -10.87 -12.03
N ALA A 94 3.93 -9.82 -11.21
CA ALA A 94 2.73 -9.44 -10.45
C ALA A 94 2.51 -7.91 -10.39
N PRO A 95 1.25 -7.43 -10.28
CA PRO A 95 0.95 -6.01 -10.13
C PRO A 95 1.59 -5.37 -8.89
N GLY A 96 2.00 -4.11 -9.01
CA GLY A 96 2.59 -3.35 -7.90
C GLY A 96 4.06 -3.66 -7.60
N GLN A 97 4.75 -4.39 -8.50
CA GLN A 97 6.19 -4.66 -8.39
C GLN A 97 7.08 -3.54 -8.99
N MET A 98 6.51 -2.52 -9.64
CA MET A 98 7.27 -1.36 -10.15
C MET A 98 7.92 -0.55 -9.01
N GLN A 99 9.10 0.03 -9.28
CA GLN A 99 9.92 0.72 -8.28
C GLN A 99 9.24 1.98 -7.72
N SER A 100 8.62 2.80 -8.58
CA SER A 100 7.80 3.95 -8.16
C SER A 100 6.32 3.62 -8.34
N HIS A 101 5.71 3.13 -7.27
CA HIS A 101 4.29 2.79 -7.19
C HIS A 101 3.80 3.24 -5.81
N TYR A 102 2.54 3.68 -5.71
CA TYR A 102 1.99 4.26 -4.48
C TYR A 102 2.57 5.63 -4.08
N ALA A 103 3.26 6.31 -5.00
CA ALA A 103 4.00 7.53 -4.71
C ALA A 103 3.07 8.73 -4.43
N PRO A 104 3.17 9.36 -3.24
CA PRO A 104 2.57 10.66 -2.98
C PRO A 104 3.12 11.73 -3.93
N GLY A 105 2.44 12.87 -4.02
CA GLY A 105 2.96 14.12 -4.57
C GLY A 105 4.23 14.59 -3.84
N ALA A 106 4.23 14.52 -2.51
CA ALA A 106 5.32 14.93 -1.63
C ALA A 106 6.44 13.86 -1.50
N PRO A 107 7.70 14.27 -1.26
CA PRO A 107 8.80 13.35 -0.97
C PRO A 107 8.54 12.57 0.33
N VAL A 108 8.95 11.30 0.36
CA VAL A 108 8.83 10.42 1.54
C VAL A 108 10.21 10.06 2.08
N ARG A 109 10.41 10.20 3.39
CA ARG A 109 11.62 9.81 4.11
C ARG A 109 11.29 8.74 5.15
N LEU A 110 11.90 7.58 5.00
CA LEU A 110 11.67 6.42 5.86
C LEU A 110 12.51 6.44 7.14
N ASP A 111 12.13 5.56 8.07
CA ASP A 111 12.82 5.28 9.33
C ASP A 111 13.13 6.53 10.18
N ALA A 112 12.23 7.50 10.12
CA ALA A 112 12.33 8.78 10.79
C ALA A 112 11.84 8.69 12.23
N ARG A 113 12.73 8.90 13.21
CA ARG A 113 12.34 9.01 14.62
C ARG A 113 11.68 10.36 14.95
N GLU A 114 11.95 11.38 14.13
CA GLU A 114 11.45 12.74 14.27
C GLU A 114 11.27 13.40 12.90
N ARG A 115 10.42 14.42 12.84
CA ARG A 115 10.25 15.29 11.66
C ARG A 115 11.30 16.39 11.66
N ARG A 116 11.86 16.69 10.49
CA ARG A 116 12.72 17.86 10.25
C ARG A 116 11.85 19.10 10.05
N ALA A 117 12.48 20.28 10.09
CA ALA A 117 11.78 21.53 9.83
C ALA A 117 11.09 21.49 8.45
N GLY A 118 9.78 21.74 8.43
CA GLY A 118 8.96 21.71 7.21
C GLY A 118 8.43 20.33 6.80
N GLU A 119 8.76 19.26 7.54
CA GLU A 119 8.17 17.93 7.32
C GLU A 119 6.93 17.71 8.18
N VAL A 120 6.06 16.82 7.71
CA VAL A 120 4.99 16.20 8.51
C VAL A 120 5.38 14.77 8.87
N LEU A 121 5.00 14.32 10.07
CA LEU A 121 5.29 12.96 10.57
C LEU A 121 4.09 12.03 10.43
N LEU A 122 4.29 10.93 9.71
CA LEU A 122 3.47 9.73 9.78
C LEU A 122 4.06 8.79 10.86
N GLY A 123 3.44 8.79 12.02
CA GLY A 123 3.89 8.04 13.20
C GLY A 123 3.50 6.56 13.18
N PHE A 124 4.22 5.76 13.94
CA PHE A 124 3.85 4.40 14.34
C PHE A 124 4.31 4.15 15.77
N GLY A 125 3.42 3.62 16.62
CA GLY A 125 3.65 3.47 18.05
C GLY A 125 3.44 4.77 18.84
N PRO A 126 3.91 4.85 20.09
CA PRO A 126 3.65 5.96 21.01
C PRO A 126 4.55 7.18 20.71
N VAL A 127 4.33 7.80 19.55
CA VAL A 127 5.08 8.97 19.05
C VAL A 127 4.12 10.13 18.77
N ASP A 128 4.59 11.35 19.04
CA ASP A 128 3.86 12.58 18.70
C ASP A 128 4.02 12.91 17.21
N ALA A 129 2.97 12.63 16.44
CA ALA A 129 2.97 12.69 14.98
C ALA A 129 1.78 13.49 14.44
N ASP A 130 1.91 13.99 13.21
CA ASP A 130 0.83 14.71 12.51
C ASP A 130 -0.37 13.81 12.21
N LEU A 131 -0.09 12.55 11.85
CA LEU A 131 -1.02 11.43 11.82
C LEU A 131 -0.26 10.19 12.29
N ASN A 132 -0.94 9.26 12.96
CA ASN A 132 -0.32 8.05 13.49
C ASN A 132 -1.01 6.82 12.90
N LEU A 133 -0.25 5.92 12.28
CA LEU A 133 -0.74 4.68 11.71
C LEU A 133 -1.37 3.77 12.78
N SER A 134 -0.74 3.69 13.95
CA SER A 134 -1.27 2.98 15.12
C SER A 134 -0.51 3.43 16.37
N PRO A 135 -1.14 4.20 17.28
CA PRO A 135 -0.49 4.62 18.53
C PRO A 135 -0.08 3.45 19.44
N SER A 136 -0.80 2.33 19.35
CA SER A 136 -0.54 1.10 20.12
C SER A 136 0.55 0.22 19.49
N GLY A 137 0.93 0.49 18.24
CA GLY A 137 1.85 -0.35 17.48
C GLY A 137 1.19 -1.59 16.85
N ASP A 138 -0.12 -1.58 16.66
CA ASP A 138 -0.86 -2.63 15.97
C ASP A 138 -0.66 -2.53 14.44
N LEU A 139 -0.15 -3.60 13.84
CA LEU A 139 0.12 -3.67 12.41
C LEU A 139 -1.13 -3.81 11.54
N VAL A 140 -2.23 -4.34 12.09
CA VAL A 140 -3.54 -4.41 11.41
C VAL A 140 -4.13 -3.03 11.29
N GLU A 141 -4.14 -2.28 12.40
CA GLU A 141 -4.57 -0.88 12.41
C GLU A 141 -3.68 -0.03 11.49
N ALA A 142 -2.36 -0.21 11.56
CA ALA A 142 -1.42 0.51 10.72
C ALA A 142 -1.66 0.26 9.22
N ALA A 143 -1.93 -0.98 8.83
CA ALA A 143 -2.25 -1.33 7.45
C ALA A 143 -3.56 -0.68 6.98
N ALA A 144 -4.61 -0.73 7.82
CA ALA A 144 -5.91 -0.11 7.55
C ALA A 144 -5.81 1.40 7.30
N ASN A 145 -4.94 2.07 8.08
CA ASN A 145 -4.77 3.51 8.05
C ASN A 145 -3.79 4.01 6.97
N LEU A 146 -2.89 3.15 6.47
CA LEU A 146 -1.73 3.54 5.66
C LEU A 146 -2.06 4.51 4.52
N PHE A 147 -2.84 4.07 3.53
CA PHE A 147 -3.10 4.90 2.36
C PHE A 147 -4.00 6.09 2.67
N GLY A 148 -4.94 5.96 3.62
CA GLY A 148 -5.77 7.09 4.04
C GLY A 148 -4.94 8.22 4.66
N HIS A 149 -4.00 7.88 5.54
CA HIS A 149 -3.10 8.85 6.13
C HIS A 149 -2.10 9.41 5.11
N LEU A 150 -1.62 8.60 4.16
CA LEU A 150 -0.79 9.10 3.07
C LEU A 150 -1.53 10.13 2.21
N HIS A 151 -2.79 9.86 1.81
CA HIS A 151 -3.61 10.85 1.09
C HIS A 151 -3.77 12.15 1.88
N ALA A 152 -4.08 12.06 3.18
CA ALA A 152 -4.30 13.22 4.05
C ALA A 152 -3.03 14.03 4.35
N LEU A 153 -1.85 13.40 4.37
CA LEU A 153 -0.58 14.10 4.51
C LEU A 153 -0.12 14.69 3.18
N ASP A 154 -0.29 13.96 2.08
CA ASP A 154 0.06 14.43 0.74
C ASP A 154 -0.69 15.70 0.34
N SER A 155 -1.97 15.81 0.73
CA SER A 155 -2.77 17.01 0.48
C SER A 155 -2.25 18.26 1.21
N ARG A 156 -1.34 18.12 2.18
CA ARG A 156 -0.70 19.25 2.87
C ARG A 156 0.47 19.83 2.07
N GLY A 157 0.97 19.12 1.06
CA GLY A 157 2.08 19.57 0.20
C GLY A 157 3.44 19.64 0.90
N ALA A 158 3.56 19.06 2.11
CA ALA A 158 4.80 19.00 2.88
C ALA A 158 5.47 17.62 2.73
N PRO A 159 6.81 17.53 2.73
CA PRO A 159 7.50 16.24 2.73
C PRO A 159 7.11 15.40 3.95
N ILE A 160 7.00 14.08 3.74
CA ILE A 160 6.47 13.14 4.72
C ILE A 160 7.62 12.33 5.32
N ALA A 161 7.84 12.48 6.63
CA ALA A 161 8.69 11.60 7.42
C ALA A 161 7.84 10.43 7.95
N VAL A 162 8.36 9.20 7.90
CA VAL A 162 7.62 8.01 8.36
C VAL A 162 8.41 7.30 9.46
N SER A 163 7.75 7.00 10.59
CA SER A 163 8.36 6.25 11.68
C SER A 163 8.80 4.84 11.25
N PRO A 164 9.82 4.25 11.91
CA PRO A 164 10.20 2.86 11.67
C PRO A 164 9.04 1.91 12.00
N ILE A 165 8.81 0.91 11.13
CA ILE A 165 7.75 -0.09 11.28
C ILE A 165 8.39 -1.49 11.26
N PRO A 166 8.00 -2.42 12.16
CA PRO A 166 8.54 -3.77 12.18
C PRO A 166 8.38 -4.53 10.85
N GLU A 167 9.41 -5.29 10.45
CA GLU A 167 9.40 -6.16 9.25
C GLU A 167 8.76 -7.54 9.51
N THR A 168 7.64 -7.58 10.22
CA THR A 168 6.92 -8.81 10.60
C THR A 168 5.45 -8.71 10.25
N GLY A 169 4.79 -9.83 9.94
CA GLY A 169 3.35 -9.83 9.63
C GLY A 169 2.98 -8.82 8.54
N LEU A 170 1.96 -8.00 8.81
CA LEU A 170 1.53 -6.91 7.91
C LEU A 170 2.53 -5.78 7.77
N GLY A 171 3.48 -5.64 8.70
CA GLY A 171 4.55 -4.65 8.62
C GLY A 171 5.43 -4.82 7.38
N ARG A 172 5.62 -6.06 6.91
CA ARG A 172 6.28 -6.34 5.62
C ARG A 172 5.54 -5.72 4.44
N ALA A 173 4.20 -5.79 4.44
CA ALA A 173 3.38 -5.19 3.40
C ALA A 173 3.46 -3.67 3.48
N ILE A 174 3.32 -3.10 4.69
CA ILE A 174 3.40 -1.65 4.91
C ILE A 174 4.76 -1.11 4.43
N ASN A 175 5.87 -1.72 4.85
CA ASN A 175 7.21 -1.27 4.46
C ASN A 175 7.49 -1.45 2.97
N ASP A 176 6.98 -2.51 2.31
CA ASP A 176 7.06 -2.61 0.85
C ASP A 176 6.38 -1.41 0.17
N ARG A 177 5.19 -1.00 0.61
CA ARG A 177 4.49 0.16 0.05
C ARG A 177 5.23 1.47 0.32
N LEU A 178 5.74 1.65 1.54
CA LEU A 178 6.49 2.84 1.93
C LEU A 178 7.81 2.98 1.16
N ARG A 179 8.54 1.88 0.94
CA ARG A 179 9.76 1.88 0.11
C ARG A 179 9.50 2.27 -1.34
N ARG A 180 8.40 1.79 -1.93
CA ARG A 180 7.98 2.19 -3.28
C ARG A 180 7.51 3.64 -3.35
N ALA A 181 6.83 4.11 -2.30
CA ALA A 181 6.41 5.50 -2.16
C ALA A 181 7.60 6.47 -2.02
N ALA A 182 8.70 6.02 -1.41
CA ALA A 182 9.94 6.78 -1.23
C ALA A 182 10.93 6.66 -2.40
N ALA A 183 10.69 5.76 -3.36
CA ALA A 183 11.58 5.56 -4.50
C ALA A 183 11.58 6.80 -5.42
N PRO A 184 12.72 7.15 -6.04
CA PRO A 184 12.79 8.24 -7.02
C PRO A 184 11.75 8.07 -8.13
N ARG A 185 11.16 9.18 -8.59
CA ARG A 185 10.30 9.14 -9.78
C ARG A 185 11.18 8.95 -11.00
N ASP A 186 10.80 8.00 -11.84
CA ASP A 186 11.32 7.93 -13.19
C ASP A 186 10.65 9.06 -13.98
N GLU A 187 11.34 10.19 -14.16
CA GLU A 187 10.82 11.39 -14.86
C GLU A 187 10.59 11.16 -16.38
N SER A 188 10.74 9.92 -16.85
CA SER A 188 10.67 9.53 -18.26
C SER A 188 9.28 9.12 -18.76
N LEU A 189 8.25 9.06 -17.91
CA LEU A 189 6.88 8.69 -18.31
C LEU A 189 5.96 9.93 -18.38
N PRO A 190 5.37 10.27 -19.54
CA PRO A 190 4.44 11.40 -19.64
C PRO A 190 3.12 11.14 -18.89
N GLY A 191 2.61 12.19 -18.24
CA GLY A 191 1.40 12.17 -17.40
C GLY A 191 0.07 12.35 -18.13
#